data_AF-A0A2D7VWJ6-F1
#
_entry.id   AF-A0A2D7VWJ6-F1
#
_cell.length_a   1.000
_cell.length_b   1.000
_cell.length_c   1.000
_cell.angle_alpha   90.00
_cell.angle_beta   90.00
_cell.angle_gamma   90.00
#
_symmetry.space_group_name_H-M   'P 1'
#
loop_
_entity.id
_entity.type
_entity.pdbx_description
1 polymer ?
#
loop_
_entity_poly.entity_id
_entity_poly.type
_entity_poly.pdbx_seq_one_letter_code
_entity_poly.pdbx_strand_id
1 'polypeptide(L)'
;MVVSRGVGAAVSDKKLIDNSVDELSHITGQRAIATMSKKDVATFKLRKGMPIGAKVTLRGERMYEFLDRLITSALPNVRDFTGINATGFDGRGNYSMGITEQIIFPEINIDKVKKIEGMNITFVTSADTDKEAKSLLTELGLPFKKN
;
A
#
# COMPACT_ATOMS: atom_id res chain seq x y z
N MET A 1 -8.83 2.81 5.39
CA MET A 1 -7.53 2.78 4.67
C MET A 1 -7.52 1.66 3.63
N VAL A 2 -6.81 1.82 2.52
CA VAL A 2 -6.65 0.81 1.49
C VAL A 2 -5.17 0.58 1.23
N VAL A 3 -4.73 -0.67 1.24
CA VAL A 3 -3.38 -1.06 0.81
C VAL A 3 -3.53 -1.84 -0.49
N SER A 4 -2.74 -1.48 -1.49
CA SER A 4 -2.84 -2.08 -2.82
C SER A 4 -1.49 -2.26 -3.46
N ARG A 5 -1.36 -3.31 -4.26
CA ARG A 5 -0.19 -3.59 -5.08
C ARG A 5 -0.64 -3.90 -6.50
N GLY A 6 -0.02 -3.22 -7.46
CA GLY A 6 -0.14 -3.56 -8.88
C GLY A 6 0.97 -4.55 -9.26
N VAL A 7 0.61 -5.69 -9.84
CA VAL A 7 1.54 -6.75 -10.24
C VAL A 7 1.46 -6.89 -11.76
N GLY A 8 2.12 -6.00 -12.49
CA GLY A 8 2.06 -5.98 -13.96
C GLY A 8 2.60 -7.25 -14.61
N ALA A 9 3.53 -7.97 -13.95
CA ALA A 9 4.06 -9.25 -14.41
C ALA A 9 3.10 -10.43 -14.22
N ALA A 10 1.96 -10.22 -13.55
CA ALA A 10 0.94 -11.25 -13.32
C ALA A 10 0.31 -11.79 -14.61
N VAL A 11 0.37 -11.03 -15.70
CA VAL A 11 -0.12 -11.44 -17.02
C VAL A 11 0.61 -12.70 -17.50
N SER A 12 1.91 -12.81 -17.18
CA SER A 12 2.76 -13.97 -17.51
C SER A 12 2.78 -15.04 -16.42
N ASP A 13 2.71 -14.67 -15.14
CA ASP A 13 2.78 -15.62 -14.03
C ASP A 13 1.71 -15.34 -12.97
N LYS A 14 0.68 -16.19 -12.94
CA LYS A 14 -0.42 -16.11 -11.97
C LYS A 14 0.05 -16.31 -10.52
N LYS A 15 1.13 -17.06 -10.29
CA LYS A 15 1.65 -17.33 -8.94
C LYS A 15 2.14 -16.06 -8.25
N LEU A 16 2.56 -15.04 -9.02
CA LEU A 16 2.94 -13.75 -8.44
C LEU A 16 1.77 -13.08 -7.73
N ILE A 17 0.55 -13.23 -8.23
CA ILE A 17 -0.65 -12.68 -7.59
C ILE A 17 -0.92 -13.40 -6.27
N ASP A 18 -0.84 -14.73 -6.27
CA ASP A 18 -1.06 -15.54 -5.06
C ASP A 18 -0.04 -15.14 -3.98
N ASN A 19 1.24 -15.02 -4.35
CA ASN A 19 2.28 -14.53 -3.45
C ASN A 19 1.98 -13.12 -2.94
N SER A 20 1.59 -12.17 -3.80
CA SER A 20 1.25 -10.81 -3.37
C SER A 20 0.02 -10.79 -2.44
N VAL A 21 -0.95 -11.67 -2.67
CA VAL A 21 -2.11 -11.82 -1.78
C VAL A 21 -1.68 -12.34 -0.42
N ASP A 22 -0.82 -13.36 -0.37
CA ASP A 22 -0.32 -13.93 0.87
C ASP A 22 0.54 -12.93 1.64
N GLU A 23 1.48 -12.25 0.98
CA GLU A 23 2.32 -11.21 1.59
C GLU A 23 1.51 -10.06 2.17
N LEU A 24 0.56 -9.50 1.40
CA LEU A 24 -0.31 -8.44 1.90
C LEU A 24 -1.19 -8.93 3.06
N SER A 25 -1.59 -10.21 3.05
CA SER A 25 -2.37 -10.80 4.14
C SER A 25 -1.54 -10.91 5.41
N HIS A 26 -0.26 -11.29 5.31
CA HIS A 26 0.66 -11.33 6.43
C HIS A 26 0.94 -9.95 7.00
N ILE A 27 1.25 -8.98 6.14
CA ILE A 27 1.53 -7.59 6.54
C ILE A 27 0.31 -6.97 7.24
N THR A 28 -0.87 -7.11 6.65
CA THR A 28 -2.07 -6.39 7.14
C THR A 28 -2.91 -7.16 8.16
N GLY A 29 -2.63 -8.44 8.40
CA GLY A 29 -3.44 -9.28 9.29
C GLY A 29 -4.86 -9.56 8.78
N GLN A 30 -5.14 -9.23 7.52
CA GLN A 30 -6.43 -9.45 6.87
C GLN A 30 -6.22 -10.00 5.47
N ARG A 31 -6.98 -11.04 5.11
CA ARG A 31 -6.88 -11.67 3.79
C ARG A 31 -7.09 -10.66 2.68
N ALA A 32 -6.07 -10.49 1.84
CA ALA A 32 -6.12 -9.65 0.65
C ALA A 32 -6.94 -10.31 -0.47
N ILE A 33 -7.41 -9.49 -1.40
CA ILE A 33 -8.23 -9.92 -2.54
C ILE A 33 -7.48 -9.57 -3.82
N ALA A 34 -7.42 -10.52 -4.76
CA ALA A 34 -6.87 -10.29 -6.09
C ALA A 34 -7.76 -9.31 -6.88
N THR A 35 -7.14 -8.31 -7.50
CA THR A 35 -7.83 -7.35 -8.36
C THR A 35 -7.84 -7.87 -9.80
N MET A 36 -9.03 -7.93 -10.39
CA MET A 36 -9.23 -8.41 -11.76
C MET A 36 -9.32 -7.24 -12.75
N SER A 37 -8.80 -7.44 -13.95
CA SER A 37 -8.94 -6.48 -15.03
C SER A 37 -10.41 -6.31 -15.44
N LYS A 38 -10.85 -5.05 -15.53
CA LYS A 38 -12.22 -4.70 -15.96
C LYS A 38 -12.38 -4.63 -17.48
N LYS A 39 -11.28 -4.39 -18.21
CA LYS A 39 -11.27 -4.12 -19.65
C LYS A 39 -10.09 -4.82 -20.32
N ASP A 40 -10.25 -5.14 -21.60
CA ASP A 40 -9.16 -5.62 -22.44
C ASP A 40 -8.29 -4.43 -22.89
N VAL A 41 -6.96 -4.55 -22.74
CA VAL A 41 -6.01 -3.51 -23.16
C VAL A 41 -4.82 -4.18 -23.84
N ALA A 42 -4.75 -4.07 -25.17
CA ALA A 42 -3.77 -4.76 -26.01
C ALA A 42 -2.32 -4.38 -25.68
N THR A 43 -2.05 -3.10 -25.39
CA THR A 43 -0.70 -2.60 -25.04
C THR A 43 -0.09 -3.32 -23.85
N PHE A 44 -0.91 -3.69 -22.86
CA PHE A 44 -0.49 -4.42 -21.66
C PHE A 44 -0.71 -5.93 -21.77
N LYS A 45 -1.14 -6.44 -22.95
CA LYS A 45 -1.54 -7.83 -23.18
C LYS A 45 -2.60 -8.31 -22.18
N LEU A 46 -3.43 -7.39 -21.69
CA LEU A 46 -4.44 -7.64 -20.65
C LEU A 46 -5.77 -8.06 -21.27
N ARG A 47 -6.36 -9.12 -20.72
CA ARG A 47 -7.75 -9.49 -20.99
C ARG A 47 -8.64 -9.25 -19.77
N LYS A 48 -9.93 -9.00 -20.00
CA LYS A 48 -10.95 -8.87 -18.96
C LYS A 48 -10.98 -10.14 -18.09
N GLY A 49 -11.04 -9.95 -16.77
CA GLY A 49 -11.04 -11.04 -15.81
C GLY A 49 -9.67 -11.63 -15.45
N MET A 50 -8.58 -11.14 -16.06
CA MET A 50 -7.23 -11.53 -15.64
C MET A 50 -6.85 -10.85 -14.31
N PRO A 51 -6.19 -11.55 -13.38
CA PRO A 51 -5.68 -10.94 -12.16
C PRO A 51 -4.48 -10.04 -12.47
N ILE A 52 -4.48 -8.82 -11.92
CA ILE A 52 -3.48 -7.78 -12.22
C ILE A 52 -2.84 -7.17 -10.97
N GLY A 53 -3.34 -7.51 -9.79
CA GLY A 53 -2.79 -7.04 -8.52
C GLY A 53 -3.52 -7.63 -7.34
N ALA A 54 -3.24 -7.07 -6.16
CA ALA A 54 -3.86 -7.44 -4.91
C ALA A 54 -4.19 -6.19 -4.10
N LYS A 55 -5.28 -6.24 -3.32
CA LYS A 55 -5.64 -5.15 -2.41
C LYS A 55 -6.27 -5.67 -1.14
N VAL A 56 -6.18 -4.86 -0.10
CA VAL A 56 -6.88 -5.07 1.16
C VAL A 56 -7.45 -3.73 1.65
N THR A 57 -8.64 -3.77 2.22
CA THR A 57 -9.30 -2.60 2.79
C THR A 57 -9.41 -2.80 4.29
N LEU A 58 -8.73 -1.94 5.04
CA LEU A 58 -8.66 -1.97 6.49
C LEU A 58 -9.58 -0.88 7.05
N ARG A 59 -10.39 -1.26 8.05
CA ARG A 59 -11.34 -0.39 8.76
C ARG A 59 -11.35 -0.75 10.25
N GLY A 60 -11.74 0.20 11.09
CA GLY A 60 -11.84 -0.01 12.55
C GLY A 60 -10.49 -0.33 13.19
N GLU A 61 -10.49 -1.22 14.17
CA GLU A 61 -9.32 -1.59 14.98
C GLU A 61 -8.10 -2.01 14.14
N ARG A 62 -8.27 -2.93 13.19
CA ARG A 62 -7.19 -3.41 12.30
C ARG A 62 -6.53 -2.30 11.49
N MET A 63 -7.27 -1.23 11.19
CA MET A 63 -6.71 -0.08 10.49
C MET A 63 -5.73 0.68 11.39
N TYR A 64 -6.11 0.91 12.65
CA TYR A 64 -5.28 1.62 13.61
C TYR A 64 -4.06 0.77 14.03
N GLU A 65 -4.23 -0.54 14.21
CA GLU A 65 -3.09 -1.44 14.47
C GLU A 65 -2.08 -1.47 13.31
N PHE A 66 -2.56 -1.51 12.06
CA PHE A 66 -1.67 -1.42 10.91
C PHE A 66 -0.99 -0.05 10.83
N LEU A 67 -1.71 1.04 11.11
CA LEU A 67 -1.15 2.38 11.11
C LEU A 67 -0.05 2.53 12.16
N ASP A 68 -0.28 2.02 13.37
CA ASP A 68 0.71 2.03 14.44
C ASP A 68 1.96 1.24 14.05
N ARG A 69 1.82 0.01 13.54
CA ARG A 69 2.95 -0.78 13.01
C ARG A 69 3.67 -0.10 11.85
N LEU A 70 2.93 0.57 10.96
CA LEU A 70 3.50 1.32 9.85
C LEU A 70 4.41 2.44 10.37
N ILE A 71 3.93 3.22 11.34
CA ILE A 71 4.67 4.37 11.89
C ILE A 71 5.86 3.93 12.75
N THR A 72 5.66 2.95 13.64
CA THR A 72 6.64 2.55 14.65
C THR A 72 7.68 1.58 14.12
N SER A 73 7.32 0.68 13.20
CA SER A 73 8.22 -0.36 12.70
C SER A 73 8.57 -0.20 11.23
N ALA A 74 7.61 0.08 10.35
CA ALA A 74 7.89 0.02 8.91
C ALA A 74 8.62 1.27 8.39
N LEU A 75 8.11 2.47 8.68
CA LEU A 75 8.69 3.73 8.17
C LEU A 75 10.14 3.97 8.62
N PRO A 76 10.55 3.69 9.87
CA PRO A 76 11.94 3.85 10.29
C PRO A 76 12.92 2.92 9.55
N ASN A 77 12.44 1.78 9.05
CA ASN A 77 13.24 0.82 8.28
C ASN A 77 13.37 1.19 6.79
N VAL A 78 12.71 2.26 6.34
CA VAL A 78 12.87 2.75 4.96
C VAL A 78 14.29 3.30 4.81
N ARG A 79 15.00 2.85 3.78
CA ARG A 79 16.35 3.36 3.48
C ARG A 79 16.29 4.85 3.15
N ASP A 80 17.21 5.62 3.72
CA ASP A 80 17.30 7.08 3.51
C ASP A 80 16.00 7.84 3.85
N PHE A 81 15.29 7.38 4.89
CA PHE A 81 14.01 7.97 5.29
C PHE A 81 14.16 9.41 5.81
N THR A 82 13.61 10.36 5.05
CA THR A 82 13.56 11.80 5.43
C THR A 82 12.14 12.26 5.77
N GLY A 83 11.22 11.31 5.96
CA GLY A 83 9.78 11.55 6.09
C GLY A 83 9.02 11.33 4.79
N ILE A 84 7.70 11.24 4.90
CA ILE A 84 6.79 11.07 3.77
C ILE A 84 6.48 12.41 3.10
N ASN A 85 6.29 12.39 1.78
CA ASN A 85 5.99 13.60 1.01
C ASN A 85 4.58 14.12 1.32
N ALA A 86 4.47 15.41 1.63
CA ALA A 86 3.18 16.07 1.86
C ALA A 86 2.41 16.40 0.56
N THR A 87 2.89 15.97 -0.61
CA THR A 87 2.25 16.22 -1.92
C THR A 87 1.28 15.11 -2.34
N GLY A 88 1.19 14.02 -1.58
CA GLY A 88 0.34 12.86 -1.90
C GLY A 88 -1.16 13.06 -1.65
N PHE A 89 -1.63 14.29 -1.38
CA PHE A 89 -3.04 14.56 -1.18
C PHE A 89 -3.79 14.73 -2.51
N ASP A 90 -5.06 14.35 -2.55
CA ASP A 90 -5.90 14.38 -3.74
C ASP A 90 -6.75 15.66 -3.90
N GLY A 91 -6.58 16.66 -3.03
CA GLY A 91 -7.38 17.88 -3.01
C GLY A 91 -8.71 17.76 -2.26
N ARG A 92 -9.04 16.56 -1.76
CA ARG A 92 -10.29 16.25 -1.05
C ARG A 92 -10.01 15.52 0.26
N GLY A 93 -8.85 15.77 0.86
CA GLY A 93 -8.49 15.23 2.17
C GLY A 93 -8.09 13.75 2.17
N ASN A 94 -7.99 13.07 1.02
CA ASN A 94 -7.40 11.74 0.98
C ASN A 94 -5.91 11.84 0.70
N TYR A 95 -5.12 10.98 1.35
CA TYR A 95 -3.68 10.95 1.19
C TYR A 95 -3.25 9.59 0.64
N SER A 96 -2.40 9.60 -0.38
CA SER A 96 -1.79 8.39 -0.92
C SER A 96 -0.28 8.48 -0.88
N MET A 97 0.34 7.39 -0.45
CA MET A 97 1.78 7.24 -0.49
C MET A 97 2.17 5.90 -1.12
N GLY A 98 3.27 5.92 -1.86
CA GLY A 98 3.91 4.73 -2.39
C GLY A 98 5.09 4.32 -1.51
N ILE A 99 5.19 3.03 -1.22
CA ILE A 99 6.35 2.38 -0.63
C ILE A 99 7.01 1.58 -1.73
N THR A 100 8.30 1.81 -1.97
CA THR A 100 9.08 1.13 -3.00
C THR A 100 9.45 -0.29 -2.63
N GLU A 101 9.68 -0.56 -1.34
CA GLU A 101 10.21 -1.83 -0.87
C GLU A 101 9.32 -2.42 0.24
N GLN A 102 8.75 -3.59 0.01
CA GLN A 102 7.95 -4.32 1.00
C GLN A 102 8.76 -4.87 2.18
N ILE A 103 10.10 -4.94 2.07
CA ILE A 103 10.99 -5.54 3.08
C ILE A 103 11.11 -4.69 4.35
N ILE A 104 10.53 -3.49 4.36
CA ILE A 104 10.46 -2.63 5.55
C ILE A 104 9.54 -3.19 6.63
N PHE A 105 8.62 -4.09 6.26
CA PHE A 105 7.72 -4.75 7.19
C PHE A 105 8.39 -5.96 7.83
N PRO A 106 8.48 -6.03 9.17
CA PRO A 106 9.13 -7.15 9.87
C PRO A 106 8.42 -8.49 9.64
N GLU A 107 7.15 -8.49 9.24
CA GLU A 107 6.39 -9.68 8.91
C GLU A 107 6.87 -10.36 7.61
N ILE A 108 7.67 -9.67 6.79
CA ILE A 108 8.18 -10.20 5.53
C ILE A 108 9.50 -10.93 5.75
N ASN A 109 9.52 -12.21 5.37
CA ASN A 109 10.75 -12.99 5.34
C ASN A 109 11.50 -12.73 4.02
N ILE A 110 12.62 -12.01 4.12
CA ILE A 110 13.47 -11.60 2.98
C ILE A 110 13.96 -12.81 2.17
N ASP A 111 14.26 -13.95 2.81
CA ASP A 111 14.75 -15.16 2.12
C ASP A 111 13.69 -15.79 1.20
N LYS A 112 12.40 -15.52 1.47
CA LYS A 112 11.29 -15.98 0.64
C LYS A 112 10.90 -14.98 -0.45
N VAL A 113 11.41 -13.75 -0.39
CA VAL A 113 11.10 -12.71 -1.36
C VAL A 113 11.90 -12.94 -2.63
N LYS A 114 11.21 -13.38 -3.70
CA LYS A 114 11.83 -13.59 -5.02
C LYS A 114 12.20 -12.28 -5.70
N LYS A 115 11.43 -11.22 -5.44
CA LYS A 115 11.62 -9.90 -6.04
C LYS A 115 11.07 -8.85 -5.10
N ILE A 116 11.82 -7.75 -4.93
CA ILE A 116 11.35 -6.60 -4.17
C ILE A 116 10.23 -5.93 -4.96
N GLU A 117 9.05 -5.86 -4.36
CA GLU A 117 7.90 -5.15 -4.92
C GLU A 117 7.47 -4.00 -3.98
N GLY A 118 6.91 -2.97 -4.59
CA GLY A 118 6.32 -1.85 -3.87
C GLY A 118 4.85 -2.07 -3.52
N MET A 119 4.27 -1.13 -2.78
CA MET A 119 2.85 -1.05 -2.51
C MET A 119 2.40 0.39 -2.37
N ASN A 120 1.12 0.64 -2.60
CA ASN A 120 0.49 1.93 -2.38
C ASN A 120 -0.47 1.84 -1.19
N ILE A 121 -0.35 2.81 -0.28
CA ILE A 121 -1.23 2.96 0.87
C ILE A 121 -2.03 4.24 0.66
N THR A 122 -3.35 4.11 0.67
CA THR A 122 -4.29 5.22 0.57
C THR A 122 -5.07 5.36 1.87
N PHE A 123 -4.88 6.51 2.50
CA PHE A 123 -5.63 6.99 3.65
C PHE A 123 -6.86 7.73 3.14
N VAL A 124 -8.03 7.16 3.44
CA VAL A 124 -9.32 7.78 3.16
C VAL A 124 -9.77 8.42 4.46
N THR A 125 -9.87 9.75 4.47
CA THR A 125 -10.30 10.51 5.65
C THR A 125 -11.66 11.16 5.39
N SER A 126 -12.26 11.72 6.44
CA SER A 126 -13.49 12.51 6.34
C SER A 126 -13.22 14.02 6.23
N ALA A 127 -11.96 14.43 6.07
CA ALA A 127 -11.60 15.84 5.96
C ALA A 127 -11.99 16.39 4.58
N ASP A 128 -12.47 17.63 4.54
CA ASP A 128 -12.87 18.27 3.29
C ASP A 128 -11.69 18.94 2.58
N THR A 129 -10.62 19.23 3.33
CA THR A 129 -9.42 19.90 2.80
C THR A 129 -8.13 19.13 3.11
N ASP A 130 -7.14 19.29 2.23
CA ASP A 130 -5.81 18.68 2.42
C ASP A 130 -5.10 19.19 3.67
N LYS A 131 -5.39 20.42 4.11
CA LYS A 131 -4.80 21.00 5.32
C LYS A 131 -5.28 20.27 6.57
N GLU A 132 -6.60 20.04 6.67
CA GLU A 132 -7.20 19.28 7.76
C GLU A 132 -6.70 17.84 7.77
N ALA A 133 -6.69 17.19 6.60
CA ALA A 133 -6.18 15.83 6.46
C ALA A 133 -4.71 15.74 6.86
N LYS A 134 -3.87 16.69 6.44
CA LYS A 134 -2.45 16.74 6.84
C LYS A 134 -2.31 16.91 8.34
N SER A 135 -3.08 17.79 8.96
CA SER A 135 -3.05 17.98 10.41
C SER A 135 -3.44 16.70 11.14
N LEU A 136 -4.54 16.06 10.74
CA LEU A 136 -5.00 14.80 11.31
C LEU A 136 -3.94 13.70 11.20
N LEU A 137 -3.36 13.51 10.02
CA LEU A 137 -2.34 12.49 9.80
C LEU A 137 -1.06 12.78 10.58
N THR A 138 -0.68 14.05 10.73
CA THR A 138 0.48 14.46 11.54
C THR A 138 0.26 14.14 13.01
N GLU A 139 -0.92 14.44 13.57
CA GLU A 139 -1.28 14.14 14.95
C GLU A 139 -1.41 12.63 15.20
N LEU A 140 -1.81 11.87 14.19
CA LEU A 140 -1.79 10.40 14.23
C LEU A 140 -0.37 9.81 14.17
N GLY A 141 0.66 10.64 14.04
CA GLY A 141 2.07 10.22 14.10
C GLY A 141 2.73 9.98 12.74
N LEU A 142 2.09 10.31 11.61
CA LEU A 142 2.75 10.17 10.30
C LEU A 142 3.88 11.21 10.15
N PRO A 143 5.13 10.76 9.93
CA PRO A 143 6.29 11.64 9.87
C PRO A 143 6.41 12.32 8.51
N PHE A 144 5.68 13.42 8.30
CA PHE A 144 5.85 14.24 7.10
C PHE A 144 7.24 14.89 7.07
N LYS A 145 7.85 14.93 5.89
CA LYS A 145 9.11 15.64 5.66
C LYS A 145 8.95 17.11 6.06
N LYS A 146 9.75 17.56 7.02
CA LYS A 146 9.85 18.99 7.38
C LYS A 146 10.66 19.67 6.27
N ASN A 147 10.05 20.66 5.63
CA ASN A 147 10.73 21.54 4.67
C ASN A 147 11.79 22.37 5.38
#